data_AF-A0A0M9AB25-F1
#
_entry.id   AF-A0A0M9AB25-F1
#
_cell.length_a   1.000
_cell.length_b   1.000
_cell.length_c   1.000
_cell.angle_alpha   90.00
_cell.angle_beta   90.00
_cell.angle_gamma   90.00
#
_symmetry.space_group_name_H-M   'P 1'
#
loop_
_entity.id
_entity.type
_entity.pdbx_description
1 polymer ?
#
loop_
_entity_poly.entity_id
_entity_poly.type
_entity_poly.pdbx_seq_one_letter_code
_entity_poly.pdbx_strand_id
1 'polypeptide(L)'
;MQAYLLALSKYVSLVTKSLLKFFLHRSIWRAKRCICGMGSGTTTIRTVRDWFKKFRAGNFELKDEDRSGRPATTDTDIIKTVLTGNPRYSVREIVDATNIPKTTVHEHLIKIGYANRCEVWVPHLLTETGLVNRVSTQKLLQFDWDVLPHPPYSPDLAPSDYYLFLSLKNSLRGESLKSIGEIKTHLDEYFTSKLKQFWKEGIMRLPERWKKVIEQNGFLKQKISCIHFASKKGKKLMGHPNT
;
A
#
# COMPACT_ATOMS: atom_id res chain seq x y z
N MET A 1 26.74 1.26 -22.08
CA MET A 1 28.12 1.06 -21.57
C MET A 1 28.17 0.15 -20.34
N GLN A 2 27.50 0.48 -19.22
CA GLN A 2 27.62 -0.27 -17.96
C GLN A 2 27.10 -1.72 -18.00
N ALA A 3 26.01 -1.98 -18.75
CA ALA A 3 25.48 -3.34 -18.93
C ALA A 3 26.42 -4.26 -19.72
N TYR A 4 27.13 -3.71 -20.72
CA TYR A 4 28.07 -4.46 -21.55
C TYR A 4 29.32 -4.87 -20.75
N LEU A 5 29.85 -3.95 -19.93
CA LEU A 5 30.98 -4.24 -19.04
C LEU A 5 30.63 -5.29 -17.98
N LEU A 6 29.42 -5.26 -17.42
CA LEU A 6 28.93 -6.30 -16.50
C LEU A 6 28.77 -7.66 -17.18
N ALA A 7 28.29 -7.68 -18.44
CA ALA A 7 28.16 -8.91 -19.22
C ALA A 7 29.53 -9.52 -19.54
N LEU A 8 30.51 -8.72 -19.95
CA LEU A 8 31.88 -9.16 -20.19
C LEU A 8 32.54 -9.69 -18.90
N SER A 9 32.38 -9.00 -17.77
CA SER A 9 32.90 -9.45 -16.47
C SER A 9 32.31 -10.81 -16.05
N LYS A 10 30.99 -10.99 -16.21
CA LYS A 10 30.32 -12.27 -15.93
C LYS A 10 30.79 -13.38 -16.88
N TYR A 11 30.95 -13.08 -18.17
CA TYR A 11 31.43 -14.02 -19.17
C TYR A 11 32.84 -14.52 -18.85
N VAL A 12 33.78 -13.62 -18.54
CA VAL A 12 35.16 -13.97 -18.15
C VAL A 12 35.18 -14.82 -16.86
N SER A 13 34.37 -14.47 -15.86
CA SER A 13 34.24 -15.26 -14.63
C SER A 13 33.71 -16.68 -14.90
N LEU A 14 32.73 -16.82 -15.78
CA LEU A 14 32.11 -18.10 -16.10
C LEU A 14 33.07 -19.00 -16.90
N VAL A 15 33.79 -18.42 -17.87
CA VAL A 15 34.82 -19.13 -18.66
C VAL A 15 35.95 -19.64 -17.76
N THR A 16 36.44 -18.82 -16.82
CA THR A 16 37.51 -19.22 -15.89
C THR A 16 37.07 -20.35 -14.95
N LYS A 17 35.86 -20.30 -14.39
CA LYS A 17 35.33 -21.37 -13.53
C LYS A 17 35.07 -22.68 -14.30
N SER A 18 34.59 -22.60 -15.54
CA SER A 18 34.41 -23.76 -16.43
C SER A 18 35.74 -24.45 -16.77
N LEU A 19 36.78 -23.67 -17.04
CA LEU A 19 38.14 -24.19 -17.27
C LEU A 19 38.69 -24.87 -16.02
N LEU A 20 38.49 -24.29 -14.83
CA LEU A 20 38.89 -24.93 -13.56
C LEU A 20 38.21 -26.29 -13.37
N LYS A 21 36.94 -26.42 -13.72
CA LYS A 21 36.20 -27.69 -13.70
C LYS A 21 36.78 -28.70 -14.70
N PHE A 22 37.12 -28.27 -15.92
CA PHE A 22 37.76 -29.14 -16.93
C PHE A 22 39.12 -29.70 -16.47
N PHE A 23 39.90 -28.93 -15.72
CA PHE A 23 41.20 -29.35 -15.21
C PHE A 23 41.15 -30.07 -13.84
N LEU A 24 39.96 -30.36 -13.29
CA LEU A 24 39.77 -30.93 -11.96
C LEU A 24 40.58 -32.22 -11.70
N HIS A 25 40.67 -33.11 -12.70
CA HIS A 25 41.40 -34.38 -12.64
C HIS A 25 42.86 -34.30 -13.12
N ARG A 26 43.34 -33.10 -13.48
CA ARG A 26 44.70 -32.87 -13.95
C ARG A 26 45.51 -32.19 -12.85
N SER A 27 46.22 -31.11 -13.19
CA SER A 27 47.09 -30.37 -12.25
C SER A 27 46.62 -28.93 -12.10
N ILE A 28 46.59 -28.46 -10.86
CA ILE A 28 46.31 -27.07 -10.46
C ILE A 28 47.24 -26.09 -11.22
N TRP A 29 48.49 -26.47 -11.43
CA TRP A 29 49.49 -25.65 -12.13
C TRP A 29 49.18 -25.52 -13.62
N ARG A 30 48.66 -26.58 -14.25
CA ARG A 30 48.22 -26.52 -15.66
C ARG A 30 46.98 -25.62 -15.81
N ALA A 31 46.02 -25.74 -14.88
CA ALA A 31 44.83 -24.90 -14.85
C ALA A 31 45.20 -23.41 -14.71
N LYS A 32 46.06 -23.07 -13.73
CA LYS A 32 46.55 -21.70 -13.51
C LYS A 32 47.29 -21.15 -14.73
N ARG A 33 48.17 -21.94 -15.36
CA ARG A 33 48.91 -21.53 -16.56
C ARG A 33 47.99 -21.23 -17.75
N CYS A 34 47.01 -22.08 -18.01
CA CYS A 34 46.02 -21.85 -19.07
C CYS A 34 45.19 -20.59 -18.84
N ILE A 35 44.76 -20.33 -17.60
CA ILE A 35 43.98 -19.12 -17.25
C ILE A 35 44.81 -17.84 -17.42
N CYS A 36 46.10 -17.87 -17.10
CA CYS A 36 47.00 -16.72 -17.32
C CYS A 36 47.22 -16.43 -18.80
N GLY A 37 47.26 -17.47 -19.65
CA GLY A 37 47.42 -17.33 -21.11
C GLY A 37 46.23 -16.69 -21.83
N MET A 38 45.04 -16.67 -21.21
CA MET A 38 43.82 -16.08 -21.77
C MET A 38 43.67 -14.57 -21.48
N GLY A 39 44.75 -13.89 -21.09
CA GLY A 39 44.75 -12.44 -20.79
C GLY A 39 44.15 -12.08 -19.42
N SER A 40 43.66 -13.04 -18.65
CA SER A 40 43.15 -12.84 -17.29
C SER A 40 44.27 -12.97 -16.25
N GLY A 41 45.09 -11.94 -16.12
CA GLY A 41 46.23 -11.89 -15.20
C GLY A 41 45.89 -11.82 -13.69
N THR A 42 44.71 -12.26 -13.23
CA THR A 42 44.22 -11.87 -11.87
C THR A 42 43.70 -13.00 -10.97
N THR A 43 43.60 -14.26 -11.41
CA THR A 43 43.16 -15.34 -10.50
C THR A 43 44.32 -15.83 -9.64
N THR A 44 44.26 -15.66 -8.32
CA THR A 44 45.33 -16.14 -7.42
C THR A 44 45.36 -17.67 -7.33
N ILE A 45 46.53 -18.26 -6.99
CA ILE A 45 46.66 -19.71 -6.74
C ILE A 45 45.71 -20.16 -5.62
N ARG A 46 45.44 -19.29 -4.63
CA ARG A 46 44.48 -19.53 -3.55
C ARG A 46 43.07 -19.75 -4.09
N THR A 47 42.60 -18.87 -4.96
CA THR A 47 41.29 -19.00 -5.62
C THR A 47 41.19 -20.31 -6.42
N VAL A 48 42.22 -20.66 -7.20
CA VAL A 48 42.25 -21.94 -7.94
C VAL A 48 42.14 -23.14 -6.99
N ARG A 49 42.87 -23.11 -5.87
CA ARG A 49 42.86 -24.18 -4.86
C ARG A 49 41.49 -24.31 -4.19
N ASP A 50 40.85 -23.20 -3.84
CA ASP A 50 39.54 -23.20 -3.19
C ASP A 50 38.43 -23.72 -4.13
N TRP A 51 38.51 -23.39 -5.42
CA TRP A 51 37.62 -23.99 -6.44
C TRP A 51 37.85 -25.50 -6.61
N PHE A 52 39.10 -25.96 -6.65
CA PHE A 52 39.40 -27.41 -6.70
C PHE A 52 38.92 -28.15 -5.45
N LYS A 53 38.90 -27.51 -4.28
CA LYS A 53 38.32 -28.07 -3.06
C LYS A 53 36.79 -28.18 -3.19
N LYS A 54 36.11 -27.12 -3.64
CA LYS A 54 34.65 -27.12 -3.86
C LYS A 54 34.22 -28.21 -4.86
N PHE A 55 34.93 -28.32 -5.99
CA PHE A 55 34.63 -29.33 -7.01
C PHE A 55 34.91 -30.77 -6.53
N ARG A 56 35.97 -30.98 -5.73
CA ARG A 56 36.23 -32.30 -5.11
C ARG A 56 35.21 -32.68 -4.05
N ALA A 57 34.59 -31.69 -3.40
CA ALA A 57 33.46 -31.89 -2.49
C ALA A 57 32.12 -32.10 -3.22
N GLY A 58 32.13 -32.22 -4.56
CA GLY A 58 30.93 -32.45 -5.37
C GLY A 58 30.09 -31.20 -5.67
N ASN A 59 30.52 -30.01 -5.22
CA ASN A 59 29.85 -28.75 -5.54
C ASN A 59 30.38 -28.17 -6.87
N PHE A 60 29.59 -28.32 -7.93
CA PHE A 60 29.91 -27.83 -9.29
C PHE A 60 29.23 -26.51 -9.66
N GLU A 61 28.63 -25.81 -8.70
CA GLU A 61 27.95 -24.55 -8.96
C GLU A 61 28.95 -23.44 -9.31
N LEU A 62 28.72 -22.77 -10.44
CA LEU A 62 29.60 -21.71 -10.96
C LEU A 62 29.16 -20.31 -10.51
N LYS A 63 28.01 -20.18 -9.85
CA LYS A 63 27.53 -18.92 -9.29
C LYS A 63 28.24 -18.63 -7.97
N ASP A 64 28.41 -17.35 -7.66
CA ASP A 64 28.88 -16.96 -6.34
C ASP A 64 27.74 -17.23 -5.35
N GLU A 65 28.06 -17.82 -4.21
CA GLU A 65 27.13 -17.95 -3.10
C GLU A 65 26.73 -16.55 -2.60
N ASP A 66 25.53 -16.45 -2.01
CA ASP A 66 25.06 -15.22 -1.41
C ASP A 66 26.07 -14.74 -0.37
N ARG A 67 26.59 -13.53 -0.58
CA ARG A 67 27.57 -12.94 0.34
C ARG A 67 26.87 -12.64 1.66
N SER A 68 27.52 -12.93 2.78
CA SER A 68 27.10 -12.44 4.09
C SER A 68 27.20 -10.90 4.11
N GLY A 69 26.07 -10.24 3.86
CA GLY A 69 25.92 -8.79 3.97
C GLY A 69 25.91 -8.32 5.43
N ARG A 70 25.91 -6.99 5.62
CA ARG A 70 25.75 -6.36 6.94
C ARG A 70 24.41 -6.82 7.56
N PRO A 71 24.39 -7.31 8.82
CA PRO A 71 23.16 -7.79 9.43
C PRO A 71 22.19 -6.62 9.65
N ALA A 72 20.99 -6.72 9.06
CA ALA A 72 19.89 -5.76 9.20
C ALA A 72 18.85 -6.21 10.26
N THR A 73 19.18 -7.25 11.03
CA THR A 73 18.18 -8.06 11.74
C THR A 73 17.68 -7.41 13.03
N THR A 74 18.50 -6.58 13.70
CA THR A 74 18.15 -5.96 14.98
C THR A 74 17.00 -4.95 14.84
N ASP A 75 16.99 -4.17 13.76
CA ASP A 75 16.01 -3.10 13.54
C ASP A 75 14.61 -3.65 13.19
N THR A 76 14.55 -4.79 12.49
CA THR A 76 13.27 -5.39 12.08
C THR A 76 12.44 -5.88 13.25
N ASP A 77 13.06 -6.48 14.26
CA ASP A 77 12.34 -7.10 15.36
C ASP A 77 11.85 -6.04 16.35
N ILE A 78 12.61 -4.95 16.52
CA ILE A 78 12.20 -3.76 17.30
C ILE A 78 10.99 -3.08 16.64
N ILE A 79 10.98 -2.93 15.32
CA ILE A 79 9.83 -2.33 14.61
C ILE A 79 8.60 -3.25 14.74
N LYS A 80 8.77 -4.58 14.68
CA LYS A 80 7.67 -5.53 14.87
C LYS A 80 7.09 -5.47 16.29
N THR A 81 7.92 -5.38 17.34
CA THR A 81 7.44 -5.33 18.73
C THR A 81 6.61 -4.07 18.99
N VAL A 82 7.06 -2.91 18.50
CA VAL A 82 6.32 -1.64 18.60
C VAL A 82 4.96 -1.73 17.90
N LEU A 83 4.93 -2.33 16.70
CA LEU A 83 3.68 -2.51 15.94
C LEU A 83 2.72 -3.54 16.57
N THR A 84 3.23 -4.56 17.27
CA THR A 84 2.37 -5.53 17.97
C THR A 84 1.65 -4.93 19.18
N GLY A 85 2.24 -3.91 19.83
CA GLY A 85 1.62 -3.22 20.96
C GLY A 85 0.48 -2.29 20.53
N ASN A 86 0.68 -1.52 19.46
CA ASN A 86 -0.37 -0.67 18.89
C ASN A 86 -0.20 -0.56 17.37
N PRO A 87 -1.13 -1.11 16.56
CA PRO A 87 -1.04 -1.05 15.10
C PRO A 87 -1.20 0.36 14.52
N ARG A 88 -1.57 1.36 15.34
CA ARG A 88 -1.90 2.72 14.89
C ARG A 88 -0.75 3.72 14.99
N TYR A 89 0.48 3.30 15.29
CA TYR A 89 1.59 4.24 15.31
C TYR A 89 1.84 4.86 13.92
N SER A 90 2.06 6.16 13.91
CA SER A 90 2.57 6.91 12.76
C SER A 90 4.08 6.68 12.59
N VAL A 91 4.63 6.97 11.40
CA VAL A 91 6.09 6.86 11.18
C VAL A 91 6.87 7.73 12.18
N ARG A 92 6.35 8.91 12.53
CA ARG A 92 7.03 9.82 13.46
C ARG A 92 7.13 9.22 14.86
N GLU A 93 6.02 8.68 15.37
CA GLU A 93 6.01 8.03 16.69
C GLU A 93 6.89 6.78 16.74
N ILE A 94 7.00 6.03 15.63
CA ILE A 94 7.93 4.89 15.54
C ILE A 94 9.39 5.37 15.58
N VAL A 95 9.70 6.45 14.86
CA VAL A 95 11.05 7.05 14.87
C VAL A 95 11.39 7.52 16.28
N ASP A 96 10.46 8.20 16.97
CA ASP A 96 10.69 8.70 18.32
C ASP A 96 10.86 7.56 19.34
N ALA A 97 10.09 6.47 19.19
CA ALA A 97 10.15 5.30 20.09
C ALA A 97 11.38 4.41 19.87
N THR A 98 11.89 4.33 18.64
CA THR A 98 12.98 3.40 18.27
C THR A 98 14.32 4.09 18.02
N ASN A 99 14.32 5.42 17.89
CA ASN A 99 15.45 6.23 17.44
C ASN A 99 16.05 5.76 16.10
N ILE A 100 15.25 5.07 15.28
CA ILE A 100 15.62 4.61 13.93
C ILE A 100 15.25 5.70 12.93
N PRO A 101 16.10 6.04 11.96
CA PRO A 101 15.79 7.05 10.96
C PRO A 101 14.55 6.68 10.14
N LYS A 102 13.76 7.71 9.80
CA LYS A 102 12.48 7.60 9.09
C LYS A 102 12.53 6.76 7.81
N THR A 103 13.62 6.87 7.05
CA THR A 103 13.84 6.12 5.80
C THR A 103 13.90 4.62 6.06
N THR A 104 14.67 4.22 7.06
CA THR A 104 14.83 2.82 7.48
C THR A 104 13.52 2.26 8.03
N VAL A 105 12.76 3.03 8.81
CA VAL A 105 11.42 2.62 9.28
C VAL A 105 10.50 2.36 8.07
N HIS A 106 10.48 3.26 7.09
CA HIS A 106 9.63 3.14 5.91
C HIS A 106 9.96 1.90 5.06
N GLU A 107 11.24 1.62 4.82
CA GLU A 107 11.68 0.43 4.08
C GLU A 107 11.28 -0.87 4.78
N HIS A 108 11.45 -0.92 6.10
CA HIS A 108 11.09 -2.08 6.91
C HIS A 108 9.57 -2.30 6.94
N LEU A 109 8.76 -1.25 7.06
CA LEU A 109 7.30 -1.35 7.01
C LEU A 109 6.82 -1.95 5.68
N ILE A 110 7.41 -1.54 4.55
CA ILE A 110 7.12 -2.13 3.24
C ILE A 110 7.53 -3.60 3.20
N LYS A 111 8.74 -3.93 3.69
CA LYS A 111 9.27 -5.29 3.72
C LYS A 111 8.41 -6.25 4.56
N ILE A 112 7.80 -5.75 5.65
CA ILE A 112 6.91 -6.51 6.52
C ILE A 112 5.47 -6.59 5.93
N GLY A 113 5.18 -5.84 4.86
CA GLY A 113 3.88 -5.86 4.18
C GLY A 113 2.83 -4.93 4.79
N TYR A 114 3.25 -3.98 5.63
CA TYR A 114 2.40 -2.89 6.09
C TYR A 114 2.27 -1.84 4.98
N ALA A 115 1.04 -1.39 4.75
CA ALA A 115 0.77 -0.29 3.85
C ALA A 115 0.25 0.90 4.64
N ASN A 116 0.68 2.09 4.21
CA ASN A 116 0.06 3.33 4.64
C ASN A 116 -1.41 3.32 4.18
N ARG A 117 -2.33 3.35 5.14
CA ARG A 117 -3.75 3.61 4.96
C ARG A 117 -4.05 4.98 5.54
N CYS A 118 -4.35 5.94 4.67
CA CYS A 118 -4.76 7.29 5.06
C CYS A 118 -6.24 7.35 5.51
N GLU A 119 -6.69 6.38 6.31
CA GLU A 119 -8.10 6.27 6.72
C GLU A 119 -8.19 6.11 8.23
N VAL A 120 -8.00 7.23 8.96
CA VAL A 120 -8.31 7.27 10.39
C VAL A 120 -9.52 8.14 10.67
N TRP A 121 -10.43 7.51 11.41
CA TRP A 121 -11.72 8.01 11.84
C TRP A 121 -11.53 8.66 13.20
N VAL A 122 -11.80 9.95 13.32
CA VAL A 122 -11.61 10.70 14.57
C VAL A 122 -12.96 11.15 15.11
N PRO A 123 -13.30 10.83 16.38
CA PRO A 123 -14.43 11.43 17.09
C PRO A 123 -14.24 12.92 17.31
N HIS A 124 -15.26 13.73 17.02
CA HIS A 124 -15.31 15.11 17.49
C HIS A 124 -16.26 15.19 18.69
N LEU A 125 -15.76 15.64 19.83
CA LEU A 125 -16.59 15.98 20.99
C LEU A 125 -17.26 17.33 20.71
N LEU A 126 -18.58 17.31 20.63
CA LEU A 126 -19.42 18.45 20.25
C LEU A 126 -19.51 19.47 21.38
N THR A 127 -19.18 20.72 21.12
CA THR A 127 -19.67 21.84 21.94
C THR A 127 -20.26 22.93 21.04
N GLU A 128 -21.50 23.28 21.38
CA GLU A 128 -22.22 24.53 21.09
C GLU A 128 -22.42 24.98 19.62
N THR A 129 -22.73 24.05 18.71
CA THR A 129 -23.27 24.37 17.37
C THR A 129 -24.77 24.72 17.41
N GLY A 130 -25.15 25.62 18.34
CA GLY A 130 -26.53 26.01 18.62
C GLY A 130 -27.08 27.22 17.85
N LEU A 131 -26.34 27.80 16.89
CA LEU A 131 -26.68 29.14 16.35
C LEU A 131 -27.15 29.20 14.89
N VAL A 132 -27.09 28.11 14.11
CA VAL A 132 -27.50 28.14 12.68
C VAL A 132 -28.93 27.65 12.42
N ASN A 133 -29.60 27.06 13.43
CA ASN A 133 -30.93 26.44 13.26
C ASN A 133 -32.14 27.38 13.45
N ARG A 134 -31.95 28.67 13.75
CA ARG A 134 -33.08 29.57 14.12
C ARG A 134 -33.76 30.28 12.95
N VAL A 135 -33.06 30.53 11.84
CA VAL A 135 -33.59 31.34 10.72
C VAL A 135 -34.35 30.47 9.70
N SER A 136 -33.99 29.20 9.56
CA SER A 136 -34.58 28.27 8.58
C SER A 136 -35.90 27.65 9.07
N THR A 137 -36.04 27.41 10.37
CA THR A 137 -37.20 26.73 10.97
C THR A 137 -38.48 27.55 10.89
N GLN A 138 -38.41 28.88 10.97
CA GLN A 138 -39.57 29.76 10.91
C GLN A 138 -40.34 29.67 9.57
N LYS A 139 -39.63 29.53 8.45
CA LYS A 139 -40.27 29.36 7.13
C LYS A 139 -40.78 27.94 6.92
N LEU A 140 -40.12 26.92 7.46
CA LEU A 140 -40.57 25.53 7.33
C LEU A 140 -41.87 25.27 8.11
N LEU A 141 -42.03 25.93 9.27
CA LEU A 141 -43.26 25.91 10.05
C LEU A 141 -44.44 26.58 9.32
N GLN A 142 -44.18 27.52 8.40
CA GLN A 142 -45.24 28.14 7.59
C GLN A 142 -45.84 27.17 6.57
N PHE A 143 -45.09 26.13 6.17
CA PHE A 143 -45.52 25.17 5.17
C PHE A 143 -46.04 23.85 5.78
N ASP A 144 -46.11 23.74 7.11
CA ASP A 144 -46.47 22.50 7.84
C ASP A 144 -45.61 21.27 7.48
N TRP A 145 -44.30 21.47 7.25
CA TRP A 145 -43.37 20.35 6.98
C TRP A 145 -42.78 19.78 8.27
N ASP A 146 -42.85 18.46 8.41
CA ASP A 146 -42.14 17.74 9.45
C ASP A 146 -40.62 17.78 9.18
N VAL A 147 -39.89 18.49 10.04
CA VAL A 147 -38.43 18.61 9.94
C VAL A 147 -37.78 17.44 10.66
N LEU A 148 -37.22 16.50 9.89
CA LEU A 148 -36.45 15.40 10.43
C LEU A 148 -35.16 15.92 11.10
N PRO A 149 -34.87 15.60 12.38
CA PRO A 149 -33.65 16.05 13.03
C PRO A 149 -32.42 15.47 12.32
N HIS A 150 -31.47 16.34 11.95
CA HIS A 150 -30.22 15.96 11.31
C HIS A 150 -29.02 16.40 12.18
N PRO A 151 -28.13 15.49 12.57
CA PRO A 151 -26.94 15.85 13.34
C PRO A 151 -25.98 16.73 12.52
N PRO A 152 -25.28 17.69 13.14
CA PRO A 152 -24.27 18.50 12.46
C PRO A 152 -23.21 17.63 11.77
N TYR A 153 -22.71 18.09 10.62
CA TYR A 153 -21.58 17.47 9.90
C TYR A 153 -21.73 15.96 9.64
N SER A 154 -22.94 15.51 9.30
CA SER A 154 -23.27 14.09 9.07
C SER A 154 -23.63 13.78 7.61
N PRO A 155 -22.70 14.02 6.65
CA PRO A 155 -22.97 13.77 5.24
C PRO A 155 -23.22 12.28 4.94
N ASP A 156 -22.79 11.38 5.83
CA ASP A 156 -23.07 9.95 5.74
C ASP A 156 -24.52 9.57 6.06
N LEU A 157 -25.29 10.50 6.64
CA LEU A 157 -26.72 10.37 6.94
C LEU A 157 -27.61 11.15 5.97
N ALA A 158 -27.05 11.96 5.07
CA ALA A 158 -27.80 12.70 4.07
C ALA A 158 -27.86 11.91 2.75
N PRO A 159 -29.04 11.43 2.28
CA PRO A 159 -29.16 10.69 1.02
C PRO A 159 -28.65 11.47 -0.20
N SER A 160 -28.74 12.80 -0.17
CA SER A 160 -28.14 13.67 -1.18
C SER A 160 -26.62 13.47 -1.25
N ASP A 161 -25.93 13.47 -0.12
CA ASP A 161 -24.47 13.42 -0.06
C ASP A 161 -23.93 12.00 -0.31
N TYR A 162 -24.39 11.01 0.44
CA TYR A 162 -23.81 9.67 0.37
C TYR A 162 -24.21 8.88 -0.88
N TYR A 163 -25.28 9.27 -1.56
CA TYR A 163 -25.85 8.52 -2.68
C TYR A 163 -25.92 9.33 -3.96
N LEU A 164 -26.70 10.42 -3.99
CA LEU A 164 -26.91 11.21 -5.21
C LEU A 164 -25.61 11.86 -5.68
N PHE A 165 -24.99 12.71 -4.84
CA PHE A 165 -23.78 13.44 -5.21
C PHE A 165 -22.58 12.50 -5.39
N LEU A 166 -22.55 11.38 -4.67
CA LEU A 166 -21.56 10.35 -4.92
C LEU A 166 -21.69 9.75 -6.33
N SER A 167 -22.92 9.41 -6.75
CA SER A 167 -23.17 8.89 -8.10
C SER A 167 -22.91 9.95 -9.17
N LEU A 168 -23.33 11.19 -8.94
CA LEU A 168 -23.12 12.30 -9.86
C LEU A 168 -21.63 12.59 -10.03
N LYS A 169 -20.87 12.65 -8.94
CA LYS A 169 -19.41 12.83 -8.96
C LYS A 169 -18.71 11.74 -9.76
N ASN A 170 -19.19 10.50 -9.69
CA ASN A 170 -18.65 9.41 -10.48
C ASN A 170 -18.97 9.58 -11.97
N SER A 171 -20.16 10.09 -12.31
CA SER A 171 -20.55 10.41 -13.69
C SER A 171 -19.68 11.51 -14.29
N LEU A 172 -19.37 12.54 -13.51
CA LEU A 172 -18.54 13.68 -13.92
C LEU A 172 -17.04 13.35 -13.98
N ARG A 173 -16.64 12.15 -13.56
CA ARG A 173 -15.22 11.80 -13.43
C ARG A 173 -14.60 11.57 -14.81
N GLY A 174 -13.73 12.49 -15.22
CA GLY A 174 -13.01 12.39 -16.49
C GLY A 174 -13.66 13.18 -17.63
N GLU A 175 -14.77 13.86 -17.37
CA GLU A 175 -15.37 14.79 -18.31
C GLU A 175 -14.78 16.20 -18.15
N SER A 176 -14.48 16.86 -19.27
CA SER A 176 -14.05 18.26 -19.29
C SER A 176 -15.22 19.16 -19.71
N LEU A 177 -16.00 19.65 -18.75
CA LEU A 177 -17.09 20.58 -19.00
C LEU A 177 -16.51 22.00 -18.98
N LYS A 178 -16.64 22.74 -20.10
CA LYS A 178 -16.03 24.06 -20.29
C LYS A 178 -17.05 25.19 -20.22
N SER A 179 -18.33 24.88 -20.41
CA SER A 179 -19.43 25.86 -20.41
C SER A 179 -20.53 25.50 -19.42
N ILE A 180 -21.19 26.52 -18.88
CA ILE A 180 -22.38 26.36 -18.03
C ILE A 180 -23.50 25.65 -18.79
N GLY A 181 -23.61 25.87 -20.11
CA GLY A 181 -24.58 25.18 -20.95
C GLY A 181 -24.35 23.67 -20.98
N GLU A 182 -23.10 23.24 -21.12
CA GLU A 182 -22.71 21.82 -21.11
C GLU A 182 -22.99 21.18 -19.75
N ILE A 183 -22.73 21.89 -18.66
CA ILE A 183 -23.04 21.41 -17.30
C ILE A 183 -24.54 21.20 -17.13
N LYS A 184 -25.37 22.14 -17.59
CA LYS A 184 -26.83 22.00 -17.48
C LYS A 184 -27.34 20.80 -18.27
N THR A 185 -26.94 20.67 -19.53
CA THR A 185 -27.34 19.55 -20.38
C THR A 185 -26.91 18.21 -19.77
N HIS A 186 -25.68 18.10 -19.27
CA HIS A 186 -25.20 16.88 -18.61
C HIS A 186 -26.02 16.53 -17.37
N LEU A 187 -26.36 17.53 -16.55
CA LEU A 187 -27.21 17.32 -15.37
C LEU A 187 -28.61 16.85 -15.78
N ASP A 188 -29.22 17.49 -16.77
CA ASP A 188 -30.55 17.12 -17.26
C ASP A 188 -30.57 15.69 -17.82
N GLU A 189 -29.56 15.33 -18.63
CA GLU A 189 -29.38 13.96 -19.12
C GLU A 189 -29.14 12.97 -17.97
N TYR A 190 -28.29 13.32 -17.00
CA TYR A 190 -28.01 12.48 -15.84
C TYR A 190 -29.29 12.20 -15.04
N PHE A 191 -30.08 13.23 -14.70
CA PHE A 191 -31.31 13.06 -13.93
C PHE A 191 -32.38 12.32 -14.73
N THR A 192 -32.52 12.59 -16.03
CA THR A 192 -33.46 11.89 -16.91
C THR A 192 -33.08 10.41 -17.09
N SER A 193 -31.80 10.08 -17.05
CA SER A 193 -31.31 8.70 -17.14
C SER A 193 -31.63 7.84 -15.91
N LYS A 194 -31.94 8.43 -14.75
CA LYS A 194 -32.14 7.66 -13.50
C LYS A 194 -33.53 7.07 -13.41
N LEU A 195 -33.57 5.75 -13.27
CA LEU A 195 -34.79 5.02 -12.96
C LEU A 195 -35.35 5.39 -11.58
N LYS A 196 -36.67 5.31 -11.40
CA LYS A 196 -37.34 5.52 -10.10
C LYS A 196 -36.74 4.67 -8.97
N GLN A 197 -36.28 3.47 -9.31
CA GLN A 197 -35.63 2.55 -8.39
C GLN A 197 -34.35 3.12 -7.77
N PHE A 198 -33.56 3.90 -8.53
CA PHE A 198 -32.34 4.54 -8.02
C PHE A 198 -32.65 5.45 -6.82
N TRP A 199 -33.67 6.30 -6.95
CA TRP A 199 -34.09 7.22 -5.90
C TRP A 199 -34.61 6.49 -4.67
N LYS A 200 -35.42 5.44 -4.88
CA LYS A 200 -35.94 4.59 -3.81
C LYS A 200 -34.80 3.94 -3.03
N GLU A 201 -33.80 3.38 -3.71
CA GLU A 201 -32.65 2.74 -3.08
C GLU A 201 -31.81 3.71 -2.25
N GLY A 202 -31.65 4.95 -2.73
CA GLY A 202 -30.95 6.00 -1.98
C GLY A 202 -31.56 6.22 -0.60
N ILE A 203 -32.90 6.36 -0.55
CA ILE A 203 -33.66 6.57 0.69
C ILE A 203 -33.71 5.30 1.55
N MET A 204 -33.92 4.13 0.93
CA MET A 204 -34.04 2.85 1.65
C MET A 204 -32.74 2.38 2.32
N ARG A 205 -31.59 2.97 1.99
CA ARG A 205 -30.33 2.73 2.69
C ARG A 205 -30.19 3.49 4.02
N LEU A 206 -31.10 4.42 4.30
CA LEU A 206 -31.05 5.26 5.49
C LEU A 206 -31.22 4.46 6.80
N PRO A 207 -32.17 3.50 6.91
CA PRO A 207 -32.31 2.69 8.13
C PRO A 207 -31.07 1.86 8.47
N GLU A 208 -30.42 1.25 7.47
CA GLU A 208 -29.18 0.50 7.66
C GLU A 208 -28.03 1.39 8.15
N ARG A 209 -27.97 2.63 7.66
CA ARG A 209 -26.98 3.62 8.09
C ARG A 209 -27.22 4.07 9.51
N TRP A 210 -28.47 4.36 9.89
CA TRP A 210 -28.82 4.67 11.28
C TRP A 210 -28.46 3.54 12.23
N LYS A 211 -28.77 2.29 11.87
CA LYS A 211 -28.37 1.12 12.67
C LYS A 211 -26.85 1.07 12.91
N LYS A 212 -26.06 1.32 11.87
CA LYS A 212 -24.59 1.38 11.97
C LYS A 212 -24.10 2.53 12.86
N VAL A 213 -24.75 3.68 12.85
CA VAL A 213 -24.38 4.81 13.71
C VAL A 213 -24.70 4.50 15.18
N ILE A 214 -25.82 3.83 15.45
CA ILE A 214 -26.21 3.39 16.81
C ILE A 214 -25.22 2.35 17.34
N GLU A 215 -24.88 1.33 16.53
CA GLU A 215 -23.87 0.30 16.88
C GLU A 215 -22.47 0.90 17.10
N GLN A 216 -22.21 2.10 16.57
CA GLN A 216 -20.95 2.82 16.71
C GLN A 216 -21.04 3.95 17.75
N ASN A 217 -21.98 3.92 18.69
CA ASN A 217 -22.14 4.93 19.75
C ASN A 217 -22.14 6.39 19.25
N GLY A 218 -22.69 6.65 18.05
CA GLY A 218 -22.77 8.01 17.48
C GLY A 218 -21.47 8.53 16.86
N PHE A 219 -20.44 7.69 16.68
CA PHE A 219 -19.21 8.11 15.97
C PHE A 219 -19.48 8.32 14.48
N LEU A 220 -19.60 9.59 14.08
CA LEU A 220 -19.73 10.00 12.69
C LEU A 220 -18.38 10.00 11.97
N LYS A 221 -18.42 9.64 10.70
CA LYS A 221 -17.25 9.31 9.89
C LYS A 221 -16.68 10.52 9.16
N GLN A 222 -15.76 11.27 9.78
CA GLN A 222 -14.96 12.26 9.07
C GLN A 222 -13.64 11.68 8.54
N LYS A 223 -13.28 12.06 7.31
CA LYS A 223 -12.03 11.66 6.65
C LYS A 223 -10.96 12.72 6.93
N ILE A 224 -10.09 12.47 7.90
CA ILE A 224 -8.88 13.27 8.12
C ILE A 224 -7.68 12.50 7.57
N SER A 225 -6.85 13.21 6.80
CA SER A 225 -5.60 12.72 6.23
C SER A 225 -4.53 12.57 7.31
N CYS A 226 -4.52 11.43 8.01
CA CYS A 226 -3.38 11.03 8.83
C CYS A 226 -2.91 9.63 8.42
N ILE A 227 -1.60 9.52 8.15
CA ILE A 227 -0.91 8.32 7.70
C ILE A 227 -0.85 7.31 8.84
N HIS A 228 -1.62 6.23 8.75
CA HIS A 228 -1.57 5.11 9.69
C HIS A 228 -1.28 3.81 8.94
N PHE A 229 -0.50 2.91 9.51
CA PHE A 229 -0.14 1.66 8.84
C PHE A 229 -1.12 0.54 9.22
N ALA A 230 -1.55 -0.24 8.23
CA ALA A 230 -2.33 -1.44 8.50
C ALA A 230 -1.70 -2.65 7.80
N SER A 231 -1.68 -3.78 8.51
CA SER A 231 -1.24 -5.06 7.97
C SER A 231 -2.16 -5.50 6.83
N LYS A 232 -1.59 -5.95 5.71
CA LYS A 232 -2.33 -6.62 4.63
C LYS A 232 -2.71 -8.04 5.05
N LYS A 233 -3.54 -8.24 6.09
CA LYS A 233 -4.20 -9.54 6.29
C LYS A 233 -5.31 -9.71 5.24
N GLY A 234 -5.28 -10.86 4.58
CA GLY A 234 -5.99 -11.15 3.33
C GLY A 234 -7.50 -10.91 3.37
N LYS A 235 -8.03 -10.47 2.23
CA LYS A 235 -9.46 -10.60 1.91
C LYS A 235 -9.79 -12.10 1.95
N LYS A 236 -10.39 -12.58 3.05
CA LYS A 236 -11.17 -13.82 3.02
C LYS A 236 -12.34 -13.54 2.07
N LEU A 237 -12.29 -14.13 0.88
CA LEU A 237 -13.47 -14.29 0.05
C LEU A 237 -14.45 -15.12 0.90
N MET A 238 -15.56 -14.51 1.30
CA MET A 238 -16.71 -15.23 1.84
C MET A 238 -17.20 -16.14 0.71
N GLY A 239 -16.93 -17.44 0.83
CA GLY A 239 -17.57 -18.45 0.01
C GLY A 239 -19.07 -18.42 0.28
N HIS A 240 -19.85 -18.34 -0.80
CA HIS A 240 -21.29 -18.58 -0.77
C HIS A 240 -21.57 -19.99 -0.23
N PRO A 241 -22.63 -20.20 0.56
CA PRO A 241 -23.10 -21.53 0.88
C PRO A 241 -23.72 -22.14 -0.38
N ASN A 242 -23.23 -23.34 -0.74
CA ASN A 242 -23.85 -24.19 -1.75
C ASN A 242 -25.21 -24.66 -1.22
N THR A 243 -26.26 -24.40 -2.00
CA THR A 243 -27.43 -25.26 -2.15
C THR A 243 -27.57 -25.57 -3.63
#